data_AF-A0A177APP2-F1
#
_entry.id   AF-A0A177APP2-F1
#
_cell.length_a   1.000
_cell.length_b   1.000
_cell.length_c   1.000
_cell.angle_alpha   90.00
_cell.angle_beta   90.00
_cell.angle_gamma   90.00
#
_symmetry.space_group_name_H-M   'P 1'
#
loop_
_entity.id
_entity.type
_entity.pdbx_description
1 polymer ?
#
loop_
_entity_poly.entity_id
_entity_poly.type
_entity_poly.pdbx_seq_one_letter_code
_entity_poly.pdbx_strand_id
1 'polypeptide(L)'
;MNISGPAVATAWRAFQREYPGAALVVLHDELESALGVSGEGGGGGYTRVGVGIGRPVAREGGEVAKYVLRKMTGGEREALEGCVGGVMEELERLLEGERK
;
A
#
# COMPACT_ATOMS: atom_id res chain seq x y z
N MET A 1 -0.63 -0.68 -12.88
CA MET A 1 0.84 -0.59 -12.64
C MET A 1 1.45 -1.98 -12.79
N ASN A 2 2.12 -2.32 -13.89
CA ASN A 2 2.68 -3.67 -14.11
C ASN A 2 4.22 -3.71 -14.27
N ILE A 3 4.90 -2.56 -14.14
CA ILE A 3 6.36 -2.45 -14.37
C ILE A 3 7.14 -1.88 -13.18
N SER A 4 6.52 -1.70 -12.02
CA SER A 4 7.18 -1.08 -10.86
C SER A 4 8.30 -1.95 -10.27
N GLY A 5 8.20 -3.27 -10.39
CA GLY A 5 9.12 -4.25 -9.77
C GLY A 5 10.60 -4.06 -10.14
N PRO A 6 10.99 -4.07 -11.43
CA PRO A 6 12.39 -3.91 -11.83
C PRO A 6 13.06 -2.62 -11.34
N ALA A 7 12.35 -1.50 -11.39
CA ALA A 7 12.86 -0.21 -10.91
C ALA A 7 13.04 -0.22 -9.37
N VAL A 8 12.03 -0.69 -8.63
CA VAL A 8 12.08 -0.81 -7.16
C VAL A 8 13.21 -1.76 -6.74
N ALA A 9 13.36 -2.91 -7.40
CA ALA A 9 14.42 -3.86 -7.10
C ALA A 9 15.83 -3.27 -7.33
N THR A 10 16.01 -2.47 -8.38
CA THR A 10 17.27 -1.79 -8.66
C THR A 10 17.60 -0.76 -7.59
N ALA A 11 16.63 0.10 -7.25
CA ALA A 11 16.78 1.11 -6.20
C ALA A 11 17.05 0.45 -4.83
N TRP A 12 16.30 -0.59 -4.49
CA TRP A 12 16.43 -1.30 -3.22
C TRP A 12 17.81 -1.93 -3.03
N ARG A 13 18.34 -2.60 -4.06
CA ARG A 13 19.69 -3.19 -4.01
C ARG A 13 20.78 -2.13 -3.85
N ALA A 14 20.61 -0.95 -4.44
CA ALA A 14 21.54 0.16 -4.25
C ALA A 14 21.46 0.70 -2.81
N PHE A 15 20.24 0.95 -2.33
CA PHE A 15 19.97 1.46 -0.98
C PHE A 15 20.51 0.53 0.11
N GLN A 16 20.31 -0.78 0.00
CA GLN A 16 20.79 -1.76 0.97
C GLN A 16 22.32 -1.79 1.13
N ARG A 17 23.08 -1.39 0.10
CA ARG A 17 24.54 -1.31 0.19
C ARG A 17 25.00 -0.15 1.07
N GLU A 18 24.24 0.94 1.05
CA GLU A 18 24.50 2.14 1.86
C GLU A 18 23.92 2.00 3.27
N TYR A 19 22.77 1.32 3.40
CA TYR A 19 22.07 1.10 4.66
C TYR A 19 21.84 -0.39 4.93
N PRO A 20 22.89 -1.14 5.33
CA PRO A 20 22.74 -2.53 5.74
C PRO A 20 21.75 -2.64 6.92
N GLY A 21 20.78 -3.55 6.80
CA GLY A 21 19.75 -3.76 7.83
C GLY A 21 18.49 -2.91 7.66
N ALA A 22 18.42 -2.03 6.65
CA ALA A 22 17.17 -1.35 6.31
C ALA A 22 16.07 -2.35 5.90
N ALA A 23 14.81 -1.96 6.12
CA ALA A 23 13.63 -2.67 5.67
C ALA A 23 12.95 -1.95 4.49
N LEU A 24 12.32 -2.73 3.60
CA LEU A 24 11.50 -2.21 2.52
C LEU A 24 10.03 -2.31 2.91
N VAL A 25 9.32 -1.18 2.84
CA VAL A 25 7.87 -1.11 2.99
C VAL A 25 7.25 -0.60 1.69
N VAL A 26 6.22 -1.29 1.19
CA VAL A 26 5.46 -0.91 0.00
C VAL A 26 4.06 -0.51 0.41
N LEU A 27 3.74 0.78 0.27
CA LEU A 27 2.37 1.29 0.40
C LEU A 27 1.61 1.07 -0.92
N HIS A 28 0.41 0.51 -0.86
CA HIS A 28 -0.42 0.28 -2.04
C HIS A 28 -1.92 0.39 -1.75
N ASP A 29 -2.72 0.58 -2.77
CA ASP A 29 -4.18 0.46 -2.68
C ASP A 29 -4.60 -0.99 -2.48
N GLU A 30 -5.56 -1.23 -1.60
CA GLU A 30 -6.10 -2.56 -1.28
C GLU A 30 -7.61 -2.58 -1.52
N LEU A 31 -8.08 -3.57 -2.29
CA LEU A 31 -9.46 -3.63 -2.77
C LEU A 31 -10.39 -4.23 -1.73
N GLU A 32 -9.93 -5.22 -0.96
CA GLU A 32 -10.83 -5.98 -0.08
C GLU A 32 -11.07 -5.27 1.26
N SER A 33 -10.16 -4.38 1.66
CA SER A 33 -10.33 -3.57 2.87
C SER A 33 -11.34 -2.46 2.66
N ALA A 34 -12.05 -2.10 3.74
CA ALA A 34 -12.94 -0.95 3.72
C ALA A 34 -12.17 0.34 3.43
N LEU A 35 -12.85 1.30 2.81
CA LEU A 35 -12.28 2.59 2.44
C LEU A 35 -11.65 3.29 3.66
N GLY A 36 -10.38 3.68 3.53
CA GLY A 36 -9.62 4.37 4.58
C GLY A 36 -9.11 3.46 5.70
N VAL A 37 -9.21 2.14 5.56
CA VAL A 37 -8.62 1.19 6.51
C VAL A 37 -7.24 0.76 6.04
N SER A 38 -6.21 1.02 6.84
CA SER A 38 -4.85 0.52 6.58
C SER A 38 -4.56 -0.81 7.27
N GLY A 39 -3.64 -1.59 6.71
CA GLY A 39 -3.13 -2.77 7.39
C GLY A 39 -1.88 -3.39 6.77
N GLU A 40 -1.08 -4.01 7.62
CA GLU A 40 0.12 -4.78 7.28
C GLU A 40 -0.23 -6.08 6.55
N GLY A 41 0.49 -6.35 5.45
CA GLY A 41 0.52 -7.62 4.76
C GLY A 41 1.96 -8.09 4.54
N GLY A 42 2.22 -9.38 4.78
CA GLY A 42 3.50 -10.00 4.48
C GLY A 42 3.60 -10.51 3.04
N GLY A 43 4.80 -10.46 2.44
CA GLY A 43 5.09 -11.17 1.19
C GLY A 43 6.43 -10.81 0.56
N GLY A 44 7.12 -11.79 -0.02
CA GLY A 44 8.26 -11.54 -0.93
C GLY A 44 9.53 -10.93 -0.30
N GLY A 45 9.70 -11.01 1.03
CA GLY A 45 10.88 -10.49 1.73
C GLY A 45 10.84 -8.99 2.05
N TYR A 46 9.67 -8.36 1.91
CA TYR A 46 9.41 -6.98 2.30
C TYR A 46 8.03 -6.86 2.97
N THR A 47 7.75 -5.73 3.60
CA THR A 47 6.46 -5.46 4.24
C THR A 47 5.56 -4.67 3.29
N ARG A 48 4.27 -4.96 3.30
CA ARG A 48 3.26 -4.20 2.57
C ARG A 48 2.35 -3.50 3.56
N VAL A 49 2.01 -2.25 3.28
CA VAL A 49 0.92 -1.54 3.96
C VAL A 49 -0.14 -1.28 2.91
N GLY A 50 -1.28 -1.97 3.04
CA GLY A 50 -2.43 -1.77 2.16
C GLY A 50 -3.29 -0.65 2.69
N VAL A 51 -3.75 0.25 1.81
CA VAL A 51 -4.75 1.27 2.13
C VAL A 51 -6.03 0.91 1.41
N GLY A 52 -7.07 0.60 2.17
CA GLY A 52 -8.36 0.20 1.66
C GLY A 52 -8.97 1.29 0.78
N ILE A 53 -9.20 0.96 -0.48
CA ILE A 53 -10.00 1.79 -1.40
C ILE A 53 -11.41 1.24 -1.56
N GLY A 54 -11.65 0.00 -1.11
CA GLY A 54 -12.89 -0.71 -1.33
C GLY A 54 -12.94 -1.40 -2.70
N ARG A 55 -13.98 -2.22 -2.90
CA ARG A 55 -14.16 -3.01 -4.11
C ARG A 55 -15.43 -2.59 -4.85
N PRO A 56 -15.40 -2.48 -6.19
CA PRO A 56 -16.63 -2.27 -6.95
C PRO A 56 -17.61 -3.44 -6.74
N VAL A 57 -18.91 -3.14 -6.71
CA VAL A 57 -19.98 -4.13 -6.54
C VAL A 57 -20.01 -5.12 -7.73
N ALA A 58 -19.72 -4.63 -8.93
CA ALA A 58 -19.63 -5.45 -10.13
C ALA A 58 -18.33 -6.27 -10.15
N ARG A 59 -18.45 -7.59 -10.36
CA ARG A 59 -17.32 -8.55 -10.42
C ARG A 59 -16.89 -8.91 -11.86
N GLU A 60 -17.35 -8.15 -12.84
CA GLU A 60 -17.05 -8.40 -14.25
C GLU A 60 -15.59 -8.08 -14.59
N GLY A 61 -15.05 -8.80 -15.58
CA GLY A 61 -13.68 -8.61 -16.06
C GLY A 61 -13.48 -7.21 -16.64
N GLY A 62 -12.68 -6.38 -15.96
CA GLY A 62 -12.35 -5.02 -16.37
C GLY A 62 -12.95 -3.91 -15.51
N GLU A 63 -13.99 -4.19 -14.72
CA GLU A 63 -14.60 -3.18 -13.82
C GLU A 63 -13.65 -2.79 -12.69
N VAL A 64 -12.88 -3.75 -12.16
CA VAL A 64 -11.81 -3.46 -11.18
C VAL A 64 -10.77 -2.52 -11.78
N ALA A 65 -10.35 -2.74 -13.03
CA ALA A 65 -9.37 -1.87 -13.68
C ALA A 65 -9.91 -0.44 -13.86
N LYS A 66 -11.17 -0.29 -14.29
CA LYS A 66 -11.81 1.03 -14.38
C LYS A 66 -11.94 1.69 -13.01
N TYR A 67 -12.26 0.92 -11.97
CA TYR A 67 -12.41 1.40 -10.61
C TYR A 67 -11.09 1.94 -10.04
N VAL A 68 -9.97 1.24 -10.20
CA VAL A 68 -8.67 1.71 -9.71
C VAL A 68 -8.09 2.86 -10.54
N LEU A 69 -8.52 3.01 -11.80
CA LEU A 69 -8.03 4.06 -12.71
C LEU A 69 -8.90 5.32 -12.73
N ARG A 70 -10.15 5.27 -12.22
CA ARG A 70 -11.02 6.45 -12.20
C ARG A 70 -10.55 7.46 -11.16
N LYS A 71 -11.06 8.69 -11.31
CA LYS A 71 -10.89 9.72 -10.29
C LYS A 71 -11.70 9.36 -9.03
N MET A 72 -11.09 9.57 -7.88
CA MET A 72 -11.76 9.47 -6.58
C MET A 72 -12.82 10.56 -6.45
N THR A 73 -13.92 10.23 -5.76
CA THR A 73 -14.92 11.21 -5.33
C THR A 73 -14.36 12.05 -4.17
N GLY A 74 -15.04 13.15 -3.84
CA GLY A 74 -14.66 14.00 -2.70
C GLY A 74 -14.64 13.23 -1.37
N GLY A 75 -15.68 12.43 -1.10
CA GLY A 75 -15.75 11.62 0.13
C GLY A 75 -14.72 10.50 0.19
N GLU A 76 -14.37 9.89 -0.95
CA GLU A 76 -13.28 8.88 -0.99
C GLU A 76 -11.93 9.49 -0.69
N ARG A 77 -11.67 10.67 -1.24
CA ARG A 77 -10.46 11.42 -0.96
C ARG A 77 -10.38 11.82 0.51
N GLU A 78 -11.47 12.32 1.09
CA GLU A 78 -11.54 12.70 2.50
C GLU A 78 -11.28 11.48 3.42
N ALA A 79 -11.89 10.33 3.11
CA ALA A 79 -11.65 9.09 3.86
C ALA A 79 -10.18 8.63 3.78
N LEU A 80 -9.55 8.76 2.60
CA LEU A 80 -8.13 8.44 2.42
C LEU A 80 -7.21 9.42 3.17
N GLU A 81 -7.53 10.72 3.15
CA GLU A 81 -6.81 11.73 3.93
C GLU A 81 -6.94 11.45 5.45
N GLY A 82 -8.11 10.99 5.92
CA GLY A 82 -8.32 10.56 7.30
C GLY A 82 -7.52 9.30 7.70
N CYS A 83 -7.18 8.44 6.74
CA CYS A 83 -6.39 7.22 6.97
C CYS A 83 -4.91 7.50 7.26
N VAL A 84 -4.39 8.68 6.88
CA VAL A 84 -2.95 9.01 6.96
C VAL A 84 -2.38 8.77 8.37
N GLY A 85 -3.12 9.13 9.42
CA GLY A 85 -2.69 8.90 10.79
C GLY A 85 -2.43 7.43 11.11
N GLY A 86 -3.37 6.54 10.75
CA GLY A 86 -3.22 5.10 10.98
C GLY A 86 -2.09 4.46 10.17
N VAL A 87 -1.82 4.97 8.96
CA VAL A 87 -0.65 4.54 8.18
C VAL A 87 0.65 4.96 8.86
N MET A 88 0.73 6.18 9.40
CA MET A 88 1.91 6.65 10.11
C MET A 88 2.18 5.82 11.37
N GLU A 89 1.15 5.53 12.17
CA GLU A 89 1.26 4.64 13.34
C GLU A 89 1.77 3.24 12.96
N GLU A 90 1.31 2.69 11.84
CA GLU A 90 1.77 1.39 11.36
C GLU A 90 3.23 1.41 10.91
N LEU A 91 3.67 2.49 10.26
CA LEU A 91 5.07 2.68 9.90
C LEU A 91 5.98 2.86 11.12
N GLU A 92 5.54 3.61 12.13
CA GLU A 92 6.27 3.79 13.40
C GLU A 92 6.48 2.45 14.11
N ARG A 93 5.42 1.64 14.24
CA ARG A 93 5.54 0.28 14.80
C ARG A 93 6.53 -0.61 14.04
N LEU A 94 6.52 -0.54 12.70
CA LEU A 94 7.47 -1.30 11.88
C LEU A 94 8.91 -0.85 12.09
N LEU A 95 9.14 0.45 12.35
CA LEU A 95 10.46 0.98 12.69
C LEU A 95 10.94 0.49 14.07
N GLU A 96 10.01 0.33 15.03
CA GLU A 96 10.29 -0.22 16.36
C GLU A 96 10.48 -1.75 16.37
N GLY A 97 10.23 -2.41 15.23
CA GLY A 97 10.35 -3.86 15.08
C GLY A 97 9.11 -4.64 15.53
N GLU A 98 8.00 -3.95 15.81
CA GLU A 98 6.73 -4.56 16.19
C GLU A 98 5.98 -5.04 14.95
N ARG A 99 5.86 -6.36 14.79
CA ARG A 99 5.02 -7.00 13.77
C ARG A 99 3.63 -7.25 14.36
N LYS A 100 2.58 -7.01 13.57
CA LYS A 100 1.19 -7.31 13.99
C LYS A 100 0.92 -8.81 14.03
#